data_AF-A0A5C6BTL1-F1
#
_entry.id   AF-A0A5C6BTL1-F1
#
_cell.length_a   1.000
_cell.length_b   1.000
_cell.length_c   1.000
_cell.angle_alpha   90.00
_cell.angle_beta   90.00
_cell.angle_gamma   90.00
#
_symmetry.space_group_name_H-M   'P 1'
#
loop_
_entity.id
_entity.type
_entity.pdbx_description
1 polymer ?
#
loop_
_entity_poly.entity_id
_entity_poly.type
_entity_poly.pdbx_seq_one_letter_code
_entity_poly.pdbx_strand_id
1 'polypeptide(L)'
;MEHRPAQVLRLAEEAFAMTGSWVVFYRTLLAPGGVVDQLYETPEARRYFETTREFAELLEMVTAIRSQDDSSSGTHEPTRMITIRVPRSLHAATIRESEELELSINAYCVTKLLQPANPRFTPLELGKRRGRRPGPQLTLTKSKVKSKTRRSKT
;
A
#
# COMPACT_ATOMS: atom_id res chain seq x y z
N MET A 1 2.96 0.40 28.99
CA MET A 1 3.13 0.57 27.53
C MET A 1 4.61 0.74 27.14
N GLU A 2 5.50 1.14 28.05
CA GLU A 2 6.91 1.49 27.76
C GLU A 2 7.74 0.42 27.05
N HIS A 3 7.48 -0.88 27.28
CA HIS A 3 8.26 -1.96 26.64
C HIS A 3 7.70 -2.43 25.28
N ARG A 4 6.48 -2.02 24.91
CA ARG A 4 5.82 -2.52 23.69
C ARG A 4 6.53 -2.06 22.40
N PRO A 5 7.04 -0.81 22.27
CA PRO A 5 7.78 -0.40 21.07
C PRO A 5 9.03 -1.26 20.84
N ALA A 6 9.85 -1.45 21.88
CA ALA A 6 11.04 -2.30 21.81
C ALA A 6 10.70 -3.77 21.51
N GLN A 7 9.57 -4.26 22.03
CA GLN A 7 9.09 -5.61 21.73
C GLN A 7 8.71 -5.76 20.24
N VAL A 8 8.04 -4.77 19.64
CA VAL A 8 7.74 -4.79 18.19
C VAL A 8 9.03 -4.86 17.39
N LEU A 9 10.00 -4.00 17.72
CA LEU A 9 11.26 -3.94 16.98
C LEU A 9 12.03 -5.27 17.05
N ARG A 10 12.14 -5.88 18.24
CA ARG A 10 12.76 -7.22 18.38
C ARG A 10 12.08 -8.27 17.50
N LEU A 11 10.74 -8.30 17.49
CA LEU A 11 9.98 -9.23 16.64
C LEU A 11 10.16 -8.92 15.15
N ALA A 12 10.32 -7.64 14.80
CA ALA A 12 10.64 -7.22 13.44
C ALA A 12 12.03 -7.68 13.03
N GLU A 13 13.05 -7.56 13.87
CA GLU A 13 14.42 -8.03 13.59
C GLU A 13 14.45 -9.54 13.34
N GLU A 14 13.76 -10.31 14.18
CA GLU A 14 13.59 -11.76 14.01
C GLU A 14 12.90 -12.09 12.68
N ALA A 15 11.80 -11.42 12.35
CA ALA A 15 11.09 -11.64 11.10
C ALA A 15 11.93 -11.26 9.88
N PHE A 16 12.67 -10.14 9.95
CA PHE A 16 13.52 -9.63 8.87
C PHE A 16 14.66 -10.61 8.56
N ALA A 17 15.25 -11.24 9.57
CA ALA A 17 16.28 -12.26 9.38
C ALA A 17 15.73 -13.56 8.77
N MET A 18 14.45 -13.88 9.01
CA MET A 18 13.82 -15.12 8.57
C MET A 18 13.18 -15.05 7.17
N THR A 19 12.82 -13.87 6.69
CA THR A 19 12.11 -13.72 5.42
C THR A 19 12.80 -12.75 4.48
N GLY A 20 12.92 -13.13 3.21
CA GLY A 20 13.29 -12.22 2.12
C GLY A 20 12.09 -11.60 1.41
N SER A 21 10.86 -11.89 1.84
CA SER A 21 9.64 -11.39 1.19
C SER A 21 9.07 -10.20 1.95
N TRP A 22 8.98 -9.05 1.28
CA TRP A 22 8.42 -7.83 1.85
C TRP A 22 6.94 -8.03 2.23
N VAL A 23 6.20 -8.80 1.42
CA VAL A 23 4.78 -9.10 1.64
C VAL A 23 4.59 -9.90 2.93
N VAL A 24 5.40 -10.95 3.14
CA VAL A 24 5.34 -11.76 4.35
C VAL A 24 5.72 -10.93 5.58
N PHE A 25 6.76 -10.10 5.46
CA PHE A 25 7.19 -9.21 6.52
C PHE A 25 6.10 -8.20 6.91
N TYR A 26 5.55 -7.47 5.93
CA TYR A 26 4.48 -6.50 6.15
C TYR A 26 3.24 -7.16 6.76
N ARG A 27 2.85 -8.33 6.27
CA ARG A 27 1.68 -9.05 6.80
C ARG A 27 1.87 -9.47 8.25
N THR A 28 3.06 -9.92 8.61
CA THR A 28 3.37 -10.37 9.97
C THR A 28 3.37 -9.20 10.95
N LEU A 29 3.92 -8.05 10.56
CA LEU A 29 4.11 -6.92 11.47
C LEU A 29 2.96 -5.91 11.45
N LEU A 30 2.60 -5.39 10.27
CA LEU A 30 1.82 -4.16 10.10
C LEU A 30 0.40 -4.35 9.57
N ALA A 31 0.12 -5.46 8.87
CA ALA A 31 -1.21 -5.76 8.38
C ALA A 31 -2.23 -5.97 9.52
N PRO A 32 -3.54 -5.86 9.26
CA PRO A 32 -4.57 -6.19 10.24
C PRO A 32 -4.35 -7.58 10.85
N GLY A 33 -4.40 -7.67 12.18
CA GLY A 33 -4.09 -8.89 12.93
C GLY A 33 -2.59 -9.22 13.08
N GLY A 34 -1.68 -8.39 12.55
CA GLY A 34 -0.24 -8.51 12.74
C GLY A 34 0.22 -8.10 14.15
N VAL A 35 1.53 -8.20 14.40
CA VAL A 35 2.15 -7.91 15.72
C VAL A 35 1.75 -6.54 16.26
N VAL A 36 1.79 -5.50 15.42
CA VAL A 36 1.43 -4.14 15.86
C VAL A 36 -0.04 -4.06 16.26
N ASP A 37 -0.93 -4.69 15.50
CA ASP A 37 -2.37 -4.69 15.78
C ASP A 37 -2.69 -5.44 17.09
N GLN A 38 -1.99 -6.53 17.36
CA GLN A 38 -2.12 -7.32 18.59
C GLN A 38 -1.59 -6.59 19.83
N LEU A 39 -0.48 -5.85 19.71
CA LEU A 39 0.11 -5.13 20.85
C LEU A 39 -0.54 -3.75 21.11
N TYR A 40 -1.22 -3.18 20.11
CA TYR A 40 -1.86 -1.87 20.16
C TYR A 40 -3.32 -1.94 19.71
N GLU A 41 -4.16 -2.55 20.56
CA GLU A 41 -5.58 -2.81 20.28
C GLU A 41 -6.45 -1.56 20.08
N THR A 42 -5.99 -0.38 20.52
CA THR A 42 -6.73 0.89 20.39
C THR A 42 -6.07 1.82 19.38
N PRO A 43 -6.86 2.60 18.61
CA PRO A 43 -6.31 3.60 17.70
C PRO A 43 -5.38 4.59 18.38
N GLU A 44 -5.65 4.97 19.62
CA GLU A 44 -4.83 5.91 20.41
C GLU A 44 -3.48 5.30 20.75
N ALA A 45 -3.46 4.03 21.18
CA ALA A 45 -2.21 3.32 21.48
C ALA A 45 -1.37 3.09 20.22
N ARG A 46 -2.01 2.77 19.08
CA ARG A 46 -1.33 2.65 17.79
C ARG A 46 -0.73 3.98 17.32
N ARG A 47 -1.48 5.08 17.45
CA ARG A 47 -0.98 6.43 17.15
C ARG A 47 0.22 6.80 18.01
N TYR A 48 0.21 6.44 19.29
CA TYR A 48 1.38 6.63 20.15
C TYR A 48 2.59 5.87 19.59
N PHE A 49 2.43 4.60 19.21
CA PHE A 49 3.52 3.81 18.62
C PHE A 49 4.05 4.45 17.33
N GLU A 50 3.17 4.96 16.47
CA GLU A 50 3.53 5.65 15.22
C GLU A 50 4.39 6.91 15.43
N THR A 51 4.47 7.45 16.66
CA THR A 51 5.36 8.56 17.01
C THR A 51 6.72 8.13 17.58
N THR A 52 6.92 6.85 17.87
CA THR A 52 8.16 6.38 18.52
C THR A 52 9.26 6.15 17.49
N ARG A 53 10.50 6.14 17.98
CA ARG A 53 11.68 5.85 17.15
C ARG A 53 11.63 4.42 16.60
N GLU A 54 11.15 3.46 17.37
CA GLU A 54 11.04 2.06 16.97
C GLU A 54 10.09 1.87 15.78
N PHE A 55 9.05 2.69 15.66
CA PHE A 55 8.21 2.67 14.48
C PHE A 55 8.91 3.24 13.24
N ALA A 56 9.73 4.29 13.41
CA ALA A 56 10.56 4.81 12.32
C ALA A 56 11.56 3.73 11.84
N GLU A 57 12.25 3.07 12.78
CA GLU A 57 13.17 1.96 12.48
C GLU A 57 12.43 0.79 11.79
N LEU A 58 11.22 0.43 12.25
CA LEU A 58 10.38 -0.57 11.57
C LEU A 58 10.06 -0.17 10.12
N LEU A 59 9.76 1.10 9.84
CA LEU A 59 9.52 1.57 8.47
C LEU A 59 10.79 1.57 7.61
N GLU A 60 11.96 1.82 8.20
CA GLU A 60 13.25 1.65 7.51
C GLU A 60 13.47 0.19 7.12
N MET A 61 13.17 -0.76 8.01
CA MET A 61 13.23 -2.19 7.72
C MET A 61 12.26 -2.59 6.59
N VAL A 62 11.01 -2.11 6.62
CA VAL A 62 10.04 -2.33 5.53
C VAL A 62 10.57 -1.78 4.21
N THR A 63 11.18 -0.60 4.24
CA THR A 63 11.76 0.04 3.04
C THR A 63 12.92 -0.79 2.50
N ALA A 64 13.82 -1.26 3.37
CA ALA A 64 14.97 -2.08 3.01
C ALA A 64 14.55 -3.40 2.38
N ILE A 65 13.65 -4.17 3.01
CA ILE A 65 13.22 -5.47 2.47
C ILE A 65 12.45 -5.31 1.16
N ARG A 66 11.64 -4.26 1.02
CA ARG A 66 10.93 -3.95 -0.23
C ARG A 66 11.88 -3.59 -1.38
N SER A 67 13.03 -2.98 -1.07
CA SER A 67 14.04 -2.63 -2.08
C SER A 67 14.79 -3.83 -2.64
N GLN A 68 14.82 -4.92 -1.86
CA GLN A 68 15.50 -6.18 -2.20
C GLN A 68 14.55 -7.24 -2.77
N ASP A 69 13.24 -7.05 -2.61
CA ASP A 69 12.25 -8.03 -3.01
C ASP A 69 12.00 -8.00 -4.53
N ASP A 70 12.75 -8.84 -5.23
CA ASP A 70 12.55 -9.15 -6.67
C ASP A 70 11.34 -10.05 -6.91
N SER A 71 10.66 -10.54 -5.87
CA SER A 71 9.54 -11.45 -6.05
C SER A 71 8.38 -10.73 -6.73
N SER A 72 7.90 -11.31 -7.82
CA SER A 72 6.58 -10.97 -8.33
C SER A 72 5.58 -11.24 -7.21
N SER A 73 5.06 -10.19 -6.60
CA SER A 73 4.16 -10.19 -5.42
C SER A 73 3.03 -11.24 -5.46
N GLY A 74 2.66 -11.71 -6.65
CA GLY A 74 1.66 -12.75 -6.88
C GLY A 74 1.95 -14.14 -6.29
N THR A 75 3.17 -14.47 -5.87
CA THR A 75 3.48 -15.77 -5.24
C THR A 75 3.00 -15.83 -3.79
N HIS A 76 3.01 -14.70 -3.08
CA HIS A 76 2.68 -14.65 -1.64
C HIS A 76 1.30 -14.06 -1.34
N GLU A 77 0.78 -13.18 -2.19
CA GLU A 77 -0.53 -12.55 -1.97
C GLU A 77 -1.14 -11.99 -3.28
N PRO A 78 -2.46 -12.18 -3.53
CA PRO A 78 -3.11 -11.58 -4.68
C PRO A 78 -3.09 -10.05 -4.60
N THR A 79 -2.54 -9.40 -5.62
CA THR A 79 -2.50 -7.93 -5.69
C THR A 79 -3.88 -7.35 -5.98
N ARG A 80 -4.21 -6.23 -5.32
CA ARG A 80 -5.44 -5.45 -5.56
C ARG A 80 -5.09 -4.06 -6.10
N MET A 81 -5.91 -3.53 -7.01
CA MET A 81 -5.71 -2.20 -7.57
C MET A 81 -6.49 -1.14 -6.78
N ILE A 82 -5.80 -0.05 -6.44
CA ILE A 82 -6.41 1.17 -5.90
C ILE A 82 -6.56 2.18 -7.05
N THR A 83 -7.79 2.58 -7.36
CA THR A 83 -8.07 3.65 -8.34
C THR A 83 -8.64 4.87 -7.63
N ILE A 84 -7.86 5.95 -7.60
CA ILE A 84 -8.26 7.23 -7.01
C ILE A 84 -8.54 8.28 -8.09
N ARG A 85 -9.46 9.20 -7.79
CA ARG A 85 -9.69 10.40 -8.62
C ARG A 85 -9.04 11.59 -7.92
N VAL A 86 -8.09 12.21 -8.59
CA VAL A 86 -7.34 13.37 -8.07
C VAL A 86 -7.33 14.51 -9.09
N PRO A 87 -7.20 15.77 -8.66
CA PRO A 87 -6.97 16.89 -9.57
C PRO A 87 -5.73 16.67 -10.44
N ARG A 88 -5.76 17.17 -11.68
CA ARG A 88 -4.62 17.05 -12.63
C ARG A 88 -3.33 17.65 -12.06
N SER A 89 -3.43 18.76 -11.33
CA SER A 89 -2.29 19.40 -10.67
C SER A 89 -1.66 18.51 -9.60
N LEU A 90 -2.48 17.84 -8.79
CA LEU A 90 -2.00 16.90 -7.78
C LEU A 90 -1.30 15.70 -8.43
N HIS A 91 -1.89 15.14 -9.50
CA HIS A 91 -1.26 14.07 -10.26
C HIS A 91 0.11 14.48 -10.83
N ALA A 92 0.23 15.70 -11.37
CA ALA A 92 1.50 16.23 -11.86
C ALA A 92 2.54 16.40 -10.75
N ALA A 93 2.13 16.86 -9.56
CA ALA A 93 3.02 16.96 -8.40
C ALA A 93 3.50 15.57 -7.94
N THR A 94 2.62 14.57 -7.94
CA THR A 94 2.98 13.17 -7.65
C THR A 94 4.03 12.63 -8.62
N ILE A 95 3.87 12.89 -9.93
CA ILE A 95 4.87 12.48 -10.93
C ILE A 95 6.22 13.13 -10.63
N ARG A 96 6.23 14.45 -10.43
CA ARG A 96 7.46 15.20 -10.14
C ARG A 96 8.18 14.67 -8.89
N GLU A 97 7.47 14.49 -7.79
CA GLU A 97 8.08 13.94 -6.56
C GLU A 97 8.58 12.51 -6.74
N SER A 98 7.92 11.69 -7.56
CA SER A 98 8.41 10.35 -7.86
C SER A 98 9.70 10.39 -8.70
N GLU A 99 9.80 11.31 -9.65
CA GLU A 99 11.00 11.52 -10.47
C GLU A 99 12.17 12.05 -9.63
N GLU A 100 11.92 13.00 -8.72
CA GLU A 100 12.91 13.54 -7.77
C GLU A 100 13.53 12.46 -6.87
N LEU A 101 12.77 11.39 -6.59
CA LEU A 101 13.20 10.25 -5.78
C LEU A 101 13.63 9.04 -6.62
N GLU A 102 13.69 9.16 -7.95
CA GLU A 102 14.02 8.07 -8.88
C GLU A 102 13.11 6.83 -8.72
N LEU A 103 11.84 7.04 -8.37
CA LEU A 103 10.84 6.00 -8.16
C LEU A 103 9.82 5.94 -9.30
N SER A 104 9.31 4.75 -9.59
CA SER A 104 8.05 4.64 -10.33
C SER A 104 6.90 5.27 -9.52
N ILE A 105 5.87 5.77 -10.21
CA ILE A 105 4.67 6.34 -9.56
C ILE A 105 4.08 5.35 -8.54
N ASN A 106 4.02 4.06 -8.88
CA ASN A 106 3.51 3.03 -7.95
C ASN A 106 4.40 2.89 -6.71
N ALA A 107 5.72 2.80 -6.89
CA ALA A 107 6.65 2.68 -5.77
C ALA A 107 6.56 3.90 -4.83
N TYR A 108 6.46 5.11 -5.38
CA TYR A 108 6.23 6.33 -4.62
C TYR A 108 4.90 6.31 -3.86
N CYS A 109 3.80 5.93 -4.52
CA CYS A 109 2.49 5.84 -3.89
C CYS A 109 2.48 4.82 -2.73
N VAL A 110 3.09 3.65 -2.92
CA VAL A 110 3.23 2.66 -1.84
C VAL A 110 4.05 3.22 -0.68
N THR A 111 5.17 3.90 -0.94
CA THR A 111 5.96 4.58 0.10
C THR A 111 5.10 5.56 0.90
N LYS A 112 4.28 6.39 0.23
CA LYS A 112 3.38 7.33 0.92
C LYS A 112 2.28 6.62 1.72
N LEU A 113 1.74 5.50 1.21
CA LEU A 113 0.69 4.74 1.90
C LEU A 113 1.18 4.01 3.15
N LEU A 114 2.47 3.69 3.23
CA LEU A 114 3.09 3.09 4.41
C LEU A 114 3.28 4.08 5.56
N GLN A 115 3.29 5.38 5.27
CA GLN A 115 3.43 6.42 6.28
C GLN A 115 2.09 6.64 7.02
N PRO A 116 2.11 6.82 8.34
CA PRO A 116 0.91 7.19 9.09
C PRO A 116 0.27 8.47 8.57
N ALA A 117 -1.04 8.45 8.39
CA ALA A 117 -1.78 9.66 8.06
C ALA A 117 -1.79 10.58 9.28
N ASN A 118 -1.35 11.83 9.09
CA ASN A 118 -1.39 12.82 10.16
C ASN A 118 -2.86 13.23 10.43
N PRO A 119 -3.41 13.01 11.64
CA PRO A 119 -4.80 13.33 11.95
C PRO A 119 -5.14 14.81 11.77
N ARG A 120 -4.16 15.70 11.96
CA ARG A 120 -4.34 17.16 11.78
C ARG A 120 -4.61 17.56 10.34
N PHE A 121 -4.08 16.80 9.37
CA PHE A 121 -4.21 17.07 7.93
C PHE A 121 -5.20 16.11 7.26
N THR A 122 -5.99 15.38 8.05
CA THR A 122 -7.00 14.45 7.54
C THR A 122 -8.38 15.11 7.62
N PRO A 123 -9.13 15.21 6.51
CA PRO A 123 -10.46 15.82 6.54
C PRO A 123 -11.45 14.96 7.33
N LEU A 124 -12.36 15.60 8.05
CA LEU A 124 -13.50 14.92 8.68
C LEU A 124 -14.52 14.56 7.59
N GLU A 125 -14.78 13.27 7.41
CA GLU A 125 -15.84 12.82 6.50
C GLU A 125 -17.22 13.04 7.14
N LEU A 126 -17.90 14.11 6.72
CA LEU A 126 -19.30 14.37 7.09
C LEU A 126 -20.24 13.61 6.15
N GLY A 127 -20.73 12.43 6.57
CA GLY A 127 -21.79 11.70 5.88
C GLY A 127 -21.68 10.17 5.94
N LYS A 128 -22.68 9.45 5.38
CA LYS A 128 -22.58 8.00 5.17
C LYS A 128 -21.36 7.74 4.26
N ARG A 129 -20.41 6.92 4.72
CA ARG A 129 -19.25 6.45 3.92
C ARG A 129 -19.70 6.16 2.49
N ARG A 130 -19.37 7.03 1.53
CA ARG A 130 -19.68 6.81 0.11
C ARG A 130 -18.68 5.81 -0.46
N GLY A 131 -18.77 4.56 -0.02
CA GLY A 131 -18.18 3.43 -0.70
C GLY A 131 -19.15 2.95 -1.77
N ARG A 132 -18.75 3.01 -3.04
CA ARG A 132 -19.35 2.11 -4.03
C ARG A 132 -18.99 0.70 -3.55
N ARG A 133 -19.98 -0.20 -3.38
CA ARG A 133 -19.68 -1.65 -3.38
C ARG A 133 -18.81 -1.91 -4.61
N PRO A 134 -17.73 -2.72 -4.53
CA PRO A 134 -16.98 -3.10 -5.72
C PRO A 134 -17.98 -3.60 -6.76
N GLY A 135 -18.22 -2.81 -7.80
CA GLY A 135 -19.04 -3.26 -8.90
C GLY A 135 -18.35 -4.46 -9.54
N PRO A 136 -19.08 -5.43 -10.11
CA PRO A 136 -18.47 -6.56 -10.79
C PRO A 136 -17.41 -6.04 -11.76
N GLN A 137 -16.18 -6.53 -11.59
CA GLN A 137 -15.01 -6.21 -12.41
C GLN A 137 -15.45 -6.29 -13.88
N LEU A 138 -15.33 -5.21 -14.64
CA LEU A 138 -15.61 -5.21 -16.08
C LEU A 138 -14.80 -6.33 -16.73
N THR A 139 -15.46 -7.42 -17.13
CA THR A 139 -14.88 -8.42 -18.01
C THR A 139 -14.79 -7.77 -19.38
N LEU A 140 -13.58 -7.33 -19.76
CA LEU A 140 -13.31 -6.88 -21.13
C LEU A 140 -13.45 -8.07 -22.07
N THR A 141 -14.67 -8.34 -22.55
CA THR A 141 -14.87 -9.21 -23.71
C THR A 141 -14.40 -8.44 -24.94
N LYS A 142 -13.20 -8.79 -25.44
CA LYS A 142 -12.67 -8.30 -26.71
C LYS A 142 -13.70 -8.57 -27.81
N SER A 143 -14.43 -7.55 -28.22
CA SER A 143 -15.29 -7.62 -29.41
C SER A 143 -14.39 -7.65 -30.64
N LYS A 144 -14.21 -8.83 -31.26
CA LYS A 144 -13.64 -8.92 -32.61
C LYS A 144 -14.58 -8.19 -33.57
N VAL A 145 -14.19 -6.99 -33.99
CA VAL A 145 -14.84 -6.27 -35.09
C VAL A 145 -14.70 -7.14 -36.35
N LYS A 146 -15.81 -7.69 -36.83
CA LYS A 146 -15.88 -8.34 -38.15
C LYS A 146 -15.73 -7.25 -39.23
N SER A 147 -14.62 -7.27 -39.95
CA SER A 147 -14.45 -6.51 -41.20
C SER A 147 -15.49 -6.97 -42.22
N LYS A 148 -16.41 -6.09 -42.61
CA LYS A 148 -17.27 -6.27 -43.78
C LYS A 148 -16.45 -5.98 -45.04
N THR A 149 -15.97 -7.03 -45.72
CA THR A 149 -15.56 -6.91 -47.12
C THR A 149 -16.82 -6.82 -47.99
N ARG A 150 -17.07 -5.65 -48.58
CA ARG A 150 -18.14 -5.42 -49.56
C ARG A 150 -17.75 -6.09 -50.89
N ARG A 151 -18.67 -6.87 -51.44
CA ARG A 151 -18.64 -7.38 -52.82
C ARG A 151 -18.75 -6.22 -53.82
N SER A 152 -17.99 -6.29 -54.92
CA SER A 152 -18.36 -5.66 -56.19
C SER A 152 -18.54 -6.77 -57.24
N LYS A 153 -19.76 -6.84 -57.79
CA LYS A 153 -20.09 -7.57 -59.02
C LYS A 153 -19.51 -6.80 -60.21
N THR A 154 -18.99 -7.51 -61.19
CA THR A 154 -19.23 -7.27 -62.63
C THR A 154 -19.27 -8.63 -63.28
#